data_AF-A0A4Q8K3H3-F1
#
_entry.id   AF-A0A4Q8K3H3-F1
#
_cell.length_a   1.000
_cell.length_b   1.000
_cell.length_c   1.000
_cell.angle_alpha   90.00
_cell.angle_beta   90.00
_cell.angle_gamma   90.00
#
_symmetry.space_group_name_H-M   'P 1'
#
loop_
_entity.id
_entity.type
_entity.pdbx_description
1 polymer ?
#
loop_
_entity_poly.entity_id
_entity_poly.type
_entity_poly.pdbx_seq_one_letter_code
_entity_poly.pdbx_strand_id
1 'polypeptide(L)'
;MCHHHVVHRAGILTTVVLLVLVAMATGQILKNEPECLAEGGVCAPATSCPANSTLRSGLCPQQEPDGAVCCSQIPDNVDTCHGHGGRCDTGSACDNVEKFGQLDCDEGTECCLLIF
;
A
#
# COMPACT_ATOMS: atom_id res chain seq x y z
N MET A 1 -33.53 -37.97 35.05
CA MET A 1 -32.26 -38.39 34.40
C MET A 1 -31.96 -37.41 33.28
N CYS A 2 -30.69 -37.05 33.13
CA CYS A 2 -30.08 -35.87 32.50
C CYS A 2 -30.59 -35.43 31.11
N HIS A 3 -30.96 -34.16 30.95
CA HIS A 3 -30.91 -33.46 29.66
C HIS A 3 -29.63 -32.61 29.61
N HIS A 4 -28.74 -32.98 28.69
CA HIS A 4 -27.43 -32.39 28.49
C HIS A 4 -27.51 -30.94 27.95
N HIS A 5 -26.74 -30.06 28.59
CA HIS A 5 -26.26 -28.80 28.03
C HIS A 5 -25.53 -29.04 26.70
N VAL A 6 -26.10 -28.58 25.57
CA VAL A 6 -25.34 -28.39 24.31
C VAL A 6 -25.84 -27.14 23.60
N VAL A 7 -25.63 -25.98 24.21
CA VAL A 7 -25.75 -24.68 23.50
C VAL A 7 -24.63 -23.80 24.05
N HIS A 8 -23.41 -23.88 23.51
CA HIS A 8 -22.35 -22.84 23.68
C HIS A 8 -21.03 -23.14 22.94
N ARG A 9 -21.04 -23.63 21.69
CA ARG A 9 -19.79 -23.76 20.90
C ARG A 9 -19.84 -23.27 19.46
N ALA A 10 -21.01 -23.00 18.90
CA ALA A 10 -21.15 -22.63 17.49
C ALA A 10 -20.92 -21.14 17.18
N GLY A 11 -21.05 -20.23 18.16
CA GLY A 11 -21.00 -18.77 17.91
C GLY A 11 -19.60 -18.15 17.88
N ILE A 12 -18.58 -18.83 18.42
CA ILE A 12 -17.21 -18.29 18.50
C ILE A 12 -16.42 -18.60 17.22
N LEU A 13 -16.71 -19.72 16.55
CA LEU A 13 -16.02 -20.12 15.33
C LEU A 13 -16.40 -19.21 14.15
N THR A 14 -17.68 -18.84 14.04
CA THR A 14 -18.21 -18.01 12.94
C THR A 14 -17.75 -16.56 13.00
N THR A 15 -17.58 -15.98 14.20
CA THR A 15 -17.07 -14.61 14.36
C THR A 15 -15.59 -14.51 14.01
N VAL A 16 -14.78 -15.52 14.37
CA VAL A 16 -13.36 -15.58 13.98
C VAL A 16 -13.21 -15.72 12.46
N VAL A 17 -14.02 -16.56 11.81
CA VAL A 17 -14.02 -16.69 10.35
C VAL A 17 -14.41 -15.39 9.65
N LEU A 18 -15.39 -14.64 10.20
CA LEU A 18 -15.78 -13.35 9.64
C LEU A 18 -14.66 -12.30 9.74
N LEU A 19 -13.92 -12.26 10.85
CA LEU A 19 -12.80 -11.32 11.05
C LEU A 19 -11.61 -11.62 10.12
N VAL A 20 -11.33 -12.88 9.83
CA VAL A 20 -10.23 -13.27 8.91
C VAL A 20 -10.53 -12.91 7.44
N LEU A 21 -11.81 -12.85 7.05
CA LEU A 21 -12.22 -12.49 5.68
C LEU A 21 -12.14 -10.99 5.38
N VAL A 22 -11.99 -10.12 6.39
CA VAL A 22 -11.88 -8.66 6.21
C VAL A 22 -10.43 -8.19 6.07
N ALA A 23 -9.47 -9.09 5.78
CA ALA A 23 -8.17 -8.69 5.27
C ALA A 23 -8.35 -8.11 3.86
N MET A 24 -8.92 -6.89 3.79
CA MET A 24 -9.07 -6.12 2.58
C MET A 24 -7.68 -5.98 1.97
N ALA A 25 -7.58 -6.19 0.66
CA ALA A 25 -6.35 -6.03 -0.09
C ALA A 25 -5.83 -4.60 0.10
N THR A 26 -4.95 -4.40 1.09
CA THR A 26 -4.25 -3.14 1.27
C THR A 26 -3.36 -2.96 0.05
N GLY A 27 -3.49 -1.83 -0.64
CA GLY A 27 -2.60 -1.48 -1.73
C GLY A 27 -1.19 -1.40 -1.20
N GLN A 28 -0.27 -2.06 -1.89
CA GLN A 28 1.13 -2.12 -1.52
C GLN A 28 1.94 -1.41 -2.60
N ILE A 29 2.71 -0.39 -2.19
CA ILE A 29 3.80 0.15 -3.01
C ILE A 29 5.07 -0.61 -2.63
N LEU A 30 5.83 -1.01 -3.66
CA LEU A 30 7.14 -1.62 -3.55
C LEU A 30 8.23 -0.56 -3.65
N LYS A 31 9.48 -0.96 -3.50
CA LYS A 31 10.59 -0.05 -3.77
C LYS A 31 10.50 0.42 -5.23
N ASN A 32 10.52 1.74 -5.43
CA ASN A 32 10.51 2.29 -6.78
C ASN A 32 11.85 2.03 -7.48
N GLU A 33 11.77 1.85 -8.79
CA GLU A 33 12.91 1.64 -9.66
C GLU A 33 12.98 2.76 -10.70
N PRO A 34 14.19 3.22 -11.10
CA PRO A 34 14.36 4.41 -11.91
C PRO A 34 13.66 4.33 -13.27
N GLU A 35 13.51 3.13 -13.84
CA GLU A 35 12.80 2.89 -15.09
C GLU A 35 11.30 3.21 -14.95
N CYS A 36 10.66 2.77 -13.87
CA CYS A 36 9.25 3.08 -13.60
C CYS A 36 9.04 4.55 -13.25
N LEU A 37 9.95 5.13 -12.46
CA LEU A 37 9.90 6.54 -12.07
C LEU A 37 10.06 7.49 -13.27
N ALA A 38 10.88 7.12 -14.26
CA ALA A 38 11.05 7.89 -15.49
C ALA A 38 9.75 7.98 -16.31
N GLU A 39 8.83 7.03 -16.15
CA GLU A 39 7.50 7.03 -16.76
C GLU A 39 6.44 7.71 -15.85
N GLY A 40 6.86 8.26 -14.71
CA GLY A 40 5.98 8.86 -13.70
C GLY A 40 5.15 7.84 -12.92
N GLY A 41 5.55 6.56 -12.91
CA GLY A 41 4.83 5.50 -12.22
C GLY A 41 5.43 5.11 -10.88
N VAL A 42 4.80 4.15 -10.21
CA VAL A 42 5.27 3.50 -8.98
C VAL A 42 5.29 1.98 -9.12
N CYS A 43 6.27 1.33 -8.51
CA CYS A 43 6.33 -0.14 -8.48
C CYS A 43 5.35 -0.67 -7.42
N ALA A 44 4.52 -1.64 -7.78
CA ALA A 44 3.56 -2.27 -6.90
C ALA A 44 3.29 -3.72 -7.35
N PRO A 45 2.77 -4.62 -6.50
CA PRO A 45 2.25 -5.89 -6.97
C PRO A 45 1.12 -5.65 -7.98
N ALA A 46 1.00 -6.49 -9.00
CA ALA A 46 -0.06 -6.39 -10.01
C ALA A 46 -1.49 -6.30 -9.39
N THR A 47 -1.72 -6.96 -8.26
CA THR A 47 -2.99 -6.95 -7.54
C THR A 47 -3.29 -5.64 -6.81
N SER A 48 -2.28 -4.82 -6.54
CA SER A 48 -2.41 -3.51 -5.89
C SER A 48 -2.60 -2.40 -6.90
N CYS A 49 -2.24 -2.63 -8.17
CA CYS A 49 -2.33 -1.64 -9.23
C CYS A 49 -3.79 -1.31 -9.54
N PRO A 50 -4.19 -0.02 -9.57
CA PRO A 50 -5.50 0.36 -10.05
C PRO A 50 -5.85 -0.23 -11.44
N ALA A 51 -7.13 -0.45 -11.69
CA ALA A 51 -7.56 -1.05 -12.95
C ALA A 51 -7.13 -0.17 -14.14
N ASN A 52 -6.43 -0.77 -15.11
CA ASN A 52 -5.87 -0.10 -16.29
C ASN A 52 -4.79 0.96 -16.01
N SER A 53 -4.16 0.95 -14.83
CA SER A 53 -2.99 1.81 -14.55
C SER A 53 -1.66 1.10 -14.74
N THR A 54 -1.64 -0.19 -15.05
CA THR A 54 -0.38 -0.91 -15.33
C THR A 54 0.25 -0.43 -16.62
N LEU A 55 1.51 0.00 -16.55
CA LEU A 55 2.35 0.39 -17.68
C LEU A 55 2.99 -0.85 -18.33
N ARG A 56 3.86 -0.62 -19.32
CA ARG A 56 4.62 -1.70 -19.98
C ARG A 56 5.52 -2.46 -19.01
N SER A 57 5.80 -3.72 -19.31
CA SER A 57 6.70 -4.58 -18.51
C SER A 57 8.17 -4.11 -18.57
N GLY A 58 9.02 -4.62 -17.66
CA GLY A 58 10.43 -4.27 -17.59
C GLY A 58 10.74 -2.94 -16.92
N LEU A 59 9.75 -2.32 -16.26
CA LEU A 59 9.90 -1.04 -15.56
C LEU A 59 10.21 -1.19 -14.06
N CYS A 60 9.97 -2.38 -13.49
CA CYS A 60 10.42 -2.75 -12.13
C CYS A 60 11.28 -4.03 -12.21
N PRO A 61 12.38 -4.03 -13.00
CA PRO A 61 13.09 -5.25 -13.38
C PRO A 61 13.68 -6.03 -12.21
N GLN A 62 14.08 -5.37 -11.11
CA GLN A 62 14.64 -6.05 -9.94
C GLN A 62 13.57 -6.85 -9.18
N GLN A 63 12.31 -6.44 -9.28
CA GLN A 63 11.19 -7.01 -8.53
C GLN A 63 10.12 -7.69 -9.40
N GLU A 64 10.27 -7.64 -10.72
CA GLU A 64 9.42 -8.34 -11.69
C GLU A 64 9.31 -9.85 -11.42
N PRO A 65 10.39 -10.57 -11.00
CA PRO A 65 10.28 -11.98 -10.61
C PRO A 65 9.32 -12.24 -9.43
N ASP A 66 9.11 -11.24 -8.57
CA ASP A 66 8.19 -11.28 -7.43
C ASP A 66 6.77 -10.78 -7.81
N GLY A 67 6.53 -10.49 -9.10
CA GLY A 67 5.24 -10.03 -9.62
C GLY A 67 5.03 -8.52 -9.52
N ALA A 68 6.11 -7.74 -9.35
CA ALA A 68 6.04 -6.29 -9.42
C ALA A 68 5.70 -5.80 -10.83
N VAL A 69 4.87 -4.77 -10.89
CA VAL A 69 4.55 -4.04 -12.12
C VAL A 69 4.65 -2.55 -11.86
N CYS A 70 4.86 -1.76 -12.92
CA CYS A 70 4.84 -0.31 -12.83
C CYS A 70 3.42 0.22 -13.04
N CYS A 71 2.93 1.00 -12.09
CA CYS A 71 1.60 1.59 -12.09
C CYS A 71 1.69 3.10 -12.34
N SER A 72 0.96 3.62 -13.32
CA SER A 72 0.85 5.07 -13.56
C SER A 72 0.03 5.81 -12.52
N GLN A 73 -0.59 5.08 -11.59
CA GLN A 73 -1.38 5.60 -10.48
C GLN A 73 -1.07 4.81 -9.22
N ILE A 74 -1.18 5.49 -8.08
CA ILE A 74 -1.00 4.92 -6.76
C ILE A 74 -2.25 4.08 -6.39
N PRO A 75 -2.12 2.95 -5.68
CA PRO A 75 -3.28 2.19 -5.20
C PRO A 75 -4.25 3.05 -4.36
N ASP A 76 -5.56 2.89 -4.57
CA ASP A 76 -6.61 3.76 -4.02
C ASP A 76 -6.67 3.83 -2.47
N ASN A 77 -6.08 2.83 -1.81
CA ASN A 77 -6.10 2.66 -0.36
C ASN A 77 -4.70 2.80 0.26
N VAL A 78 -3.81 3.49 -0.44
CA VAL A 78 -2.58 4.02 0.11
C VAL A 78 -2.83 5.49 0.45
N ASP A 79 -2.98 5.78 1.73
CA ASP A 79 -3.35 7.10 2.28
C ASP A 79 -2.36 7.63 3.33
N THR A 80 -1.25 6.91 3.53
CA THR A 80 -0.17 7.28 4.45
C THR A 80 1.07 7.69 3.67
N CYS A 81 1.81 8.67 4.17
CA CYS A 81 3.05 9.15 3.58
C CYS A 81 4.04 8.01 3.35
N HIS A 82 4.21 7.14 4.34
CA HIS A 82 5.05 5.96 4.19
C HIS A 82 4.52 4.98 3.15
N GLY A 83 3.20 4.79 3.09
CA GLY A 83 2.56 4.00 2.05
C GLY A 83 2.82 4.54 0.65
N HIS A 84 2.88 5.86 0.48
CA HIS A 84 3.26 6.55 -0.76
C HIS A 84 4.76 6.44 -1.10
N GLY A 85 5.57 5.76 -0.29
CA GLY A 85 7.03 5.73 -0.42
C GLY A 85 7.70 7.03 0.05
N GLY A 86 6.98 7.85 0.81
CA GLY A 86 7.47 9.09 1.38
C GLY A 86 7.94 8.96 2.82
N ARG A 87 8.41 10.08 3.35
CA ARG A 87 8.79 10.28 4.74
C ARG A 87 8.27 11.63 5.22
N CYS A 88 7.73 11.65 6.44
CA CYS A 88 7.35 12.89 7.12
C CYS A 88 8.61 13.62 7.59
N ASP A 89 8.79 14.87 7.18
CA ASP A 89 9.89 15.71 7.64
C ASP A 89 9.50 17.20 7.61
N THR A 90 10.34 18.06 8.15
CA THR A 90 10.21 19.51 8.05
C THR A 90 10.44 19.98 6.61
N GLY A 91 9.75 21.06 6.19
CA GLY A 91 9.78 21.49 4.79
C GLY A 91 11.17 21.74 4.18
N SER A 92 12.16 22.13 4.99
CA SER A 92 13.55 22.29 4.54
C SER A 92 14.26 20.98 4.19
N ALA A 93 13.88 19.87 4.84
CA ALA A 93 14.40 18.55 4.49
C ALA A 93 13.81 18.03 3.17
N CYS A 94 12.78 18.71 2.67
CA CYS A 94 12.00 18.31 1.50
C CYS A 94 12.22 19.22 0.29
N ASP A 95 13.16 20.16 0.37
CA ASP A 95 13.41 21.16 -0.69
C ASP A 95 13.82 20.55 -2.04
N ASN A 96 14.34 19.31 -2.04
CA ASN A 96 14.82 18.62 -3.25
C ASN A 96 13.96 17.42 -3.65
N VAL A 97 12.78 17.26 -3.06
CA VAL A 97 11.86 16.16 -3.35
C VAL A 97 10.45 16.68 -3.54
N GLU A 98 9.58 15.87 -4.15
CA GLU A 98 8.18 16.24 -4.32
C GLU A 98 7.46 16.23 -2.96
N LYS A 99 6.68 17.28 -2.72
CA LYS A 99 5.95 17.52 -1.46
C LYS A 99 4.50 17.14 -1.65
N PHE A 100 3.98 16.25 -0.81
CA PHE A 100 2.62 15.71 -0.92
C PHE A 100 1.74 16.10 0.27
N GLY A 101 1.74 17.40 0.60
CA GLY A 101 0.95 17.95 1.70
C GLY A 101 1.29 17.35 3.06
N GLN A 102 0.31 17.31 3.97
CA GLN A 102 0.53 16.80 5.34
C GLN A 102 0.22 15.31 5.49
N LEU A 103 -0.62 14.68 4.64
CA LEU A 103 -1.02 13.26 4.76
C LEU A 103 -1.25 12.84 6.24
N ASP A 104 -0.58 11.79 6.73
CA ASP A 104 -0.57 11.28 8.09
C ASP A 104 0.60 11.83 8.94
N CYS A 105 1.26 12.90 8.48
CA CYS A 105 2.37 13.53 9.17
C CYS A 105 1.93 14.47 10.31
N ASP A 106 2.74 14.53 11.37
CA ASP A 106 2.51 15.41 12.53
C ASP A 106 2.44 16.90 12.13
N GLU A 107 1.81 17.70 12.98
CA GLU A 107 1.70 19.15 12.78
C GLU A 107 3.09 19.81 12.65
N GLY A 108 3.29 20.57 11.56
CA GLY A 108 4.58 21.20 11.24
C GLY A 108 5.53 20.32 10.42
N THR A 109 5.11 19.11 10.05
CA THR A 109 5.82 18.26 9.08
C THR A 109 4.98 18.02 7.83
N GLU A 110 5.64 17.73 6.73
CA GLU A 110 5.05 17.47 5.42
C GLU A 110 5.55 16.12 4.88
N CYS A 111 4.74 15.48 4.03
CA CYS A 111 5.10 14.24 3.39
C CYS A 111 5.99 14.49 2.18
N CYS A 112 7.16 13.89 2.19
CA CYS A 112 8.19 14.13 1.21
C CYS A 112 8.46 12.82 0.48
N LEU A 113 8.12 12.77 -0.81
CA LEU A 113 8.21 11.54 -1.59
C LEU A 113 9.67 11.24 -1.89
N LEU A 114 10.17 10.16 -1.29
CA LEU A 114 11.52 9.66 -1.49
C LEU A 114 11.53 8.84 -2.78
N ILE A 115 11.36 9.53 -3.90
CA ILE A 115 11.52 8.97 -5.23
C ILE A 115 13.04 8.74 -5.41
N PHE A 116 13.51 7.51 -5.22
CA PHE A 116 14.89 7.09 -5.47
C PHE A 116 14.95 5.95 -6.48
#